data_AF-A0A1G7YL57-F1
#
_entry.id   AF-A0A1G7YL57-F1
#
_cell.length_a   1.000
_cell.length_b   1.000
_cell.length_c   1.000
_cell.angle_alpha   90.00
_cell.angle_beta   90.00
_cell.angle_gamma   90.00
#
_symmetry.space_group_name_H-M   'P 1'
#
loop_
_entity.id
_entity.type
_entity.pdbx_description
1 polymer ?
#
loop_
_entity_poly.entity_id
_entity_poly.type
_entity_poly.pdbx_seq_one_letter_code
_entity_poly.pdbx_strand_id
1 'polypeptide(L)'
;MNDTPPKAPPLYPKSHLLAASGIAALLSLALLVFPSSDVEAKKTNLTLELDTPADQFKQEQDAQDQNKATEDTSSSPFAQIDNAADEPEDTAATQPGTKPAAPEVAAAAKSPNHKEVVVSKGDTLSTLFEKVGLPPAAVHEVIASDKQARQFSQLKNGQVLQFELTPEGKLKQLHSKLSDLESISISRTDKGYTFTRDVSKPNVRTAYVHGVISNSLSQSAQRAGLSHSMTMDMANIFGYDVDFAQDIRKGDEFDVIYEQKVANGKTVGTGNILSARFTNRGKTYTAVRYTNKQGNTNYYTADGNSMRKAFIRTPVEFARISSMFSMGRKHPILNKIRAHKGIDYAAPRGTPIKATGDGKVILAGRRGGYGNTVIIQHGETYRTLYGHMQGFAKGIQSGSNVKQGQVIGYIGTTGLSTGPHVHYEFQVNGVHVDPLGQKLPMADPIAKSEKQRFMQESQPLMARMDQEKATMLASSKR
;
A
#
# COMPACT_ATOMS: atom_id res chain seq x y z
N MET A 1 -26.38 18.97 -84.38
CA MET A 1 -26.96 19.09 -83.02
C MET A 1 -26.04 18.33 -82.07
N ASN A 2 -25.40 19.02 -81.12
CA ASN A 2 -24.63 18.41 -80.02
C ASN A 2 -25.35 18.79 -78.73
N ASP A 3 -26.01 17.83 -78.08
CA ASP A 3 -26.59 18.00 -76.75
C ASP A 3 -25.58 17.55 -75.69
N THR A 4 -25.20 18.49 -74.81
CA THR A 4 -24.34 18.24 -73.65
C THR A 4 -25.23 18.23 -72.40
N PRO A 5 -25.12 17.26 -71.49
CA PRO A 5 -25.98 17.17 -70.32
C PRO A 5 -25.66 18.26 -69.27
N PRO A 6 -26.64 18.67 -68.43
CA PRO A 6 -26.49 19.81 -67.53
C PRO A 6 -25.62 19.48 -66.31
N LYS A 7 -24.79 20.45 -65.91
CA LYS A 7 -23.90 20.39 -64.73
C LYS A 7 -24.71 20.37 -63.43
N ALA A 8 -24.39 19.46 -62.53
CA ALA A 8 -25.02 19.35 -61.21
C ALA A 8 -24.81 20.62 -60.35
N PRO A 9 -25.79 21.02 -59.53
CA PRO A 9 -25.68 22.21 -58.69
C PRO A 9 -24.66 22.02 -57.55
N PRO A 10 -24.00 23.10 -57.09
CA PRO A 10 -22.98 23.04 -56.06
C PRO A 10 -23.57 22.59 -54.70
N LEU A 11 -22.82 21.72 -54.00
CA LEU A 11 -23.20 21.07 -52.73
C LEU A 11 -23.46 22.05 -51.55
N TYR A 12 -23.11 23.33 -51.68
CA TYR A 12 -23.32 24.33 -50.63
C TYR A 12 -23.76 25.69 -51.20
N PRO A 13 -24.69 26.41 -50.52
CA PRO A 13 -25.07 27.77 -50.91
C PRO A 13 -23.88 28.73 -50.83
N LYS A 14 -23.77 29.67 -51.78
CA LYS A 14 -22.67 30.65 -51.87
C LYS A 14 -22.47 31.47 -50.59
N SER A 15 -23.52 31.68 -49.80
CA SER A 15 -23.47 32.35 -48.50
C SER A 15 -22.62 31.60 -47.47
N HIS A 16 -22.64 30.26 -47.46
CA HIS A 16 -21.81 29.47 -46.54
C HIS A 16 -20.34 29.47 -46.92
N LEU A 17 -20.03 29.48 -48.23
CA LEU A 17 -18.65 29.61 -48.71
C LEU A 17 -18.07 30.98 -48.36
N LEU A 18 -18.85 32.05 -48.51
CA LEU A 18 -18.45 33.40 -48.09
C LEU A 18 -18.22 33.48 -46.57
N ALA A 19 -19.13 32.92 -45.76
CA ALA A 19 -18.96 32.91 -44.31
C ALA A 19 -17.72 32.12 -43.87
N ALA A 20 -17.47 30.95 -44.46
CA ALA A 20 -16.28 30.15 -44.17
C ALA A 20 -14.98 30.89 -44.56
N SER A 21 -14.97 31.59 -45.70
CA SER A 21 -13.82 32.39 -46.12
C SER A 21 -13.56 33.59 -45.19
N GLY A 22 -14.60 34.23 -44.68
CA GLY A 22 -14.48 35.34 -43.72
C GLY A 22 -13.91 34.90 -42.36
N ILE A 23 -14.35 33.74 -41.85
CA ILE A 23 -13.84 33.17 -40.60
C ILE A 23 -12.37 32.77 -40.75
N ALA A 24 -11.98 32.17 -41.88
CA ALA A 24 -10.60 31.81 -42.15
C ALA A 24 -9.69 33.05 -42.24
N ALA A 25 -10.15 34.13 -42.87
CA ALA A 25 -9.40 35.38 -42.95
C ALA A 25 -9.22 36.03 -41.56
N LEU A 26 -10.26 36.02 -40.72
CA LEU A 26 -10.17 36.55 -39.35
C LEU A 26 -9.22 35.74 -38.46
N LEU A 27 -9.23 34.40 -38.56
CA LEU A 27 -8.28 33.54 -37.84
C LEU A 27 -6.84 33.77 -38.29
N SER A 28 -6.63 33.98 -39.60
CA SER A 28 -5.32 34.26 -40.16
C SER A 28 -4.78 35.62 -39.70
N LEU A 29 -5.64 36.63 -39.63
CA LEU A 29 -5.29 37.96 -39.13
C LEU A 29 -4.99 37.93 -37.62
N ALA A 30 -5.76 37.17 -36.83
CA ALA A 30 -5.48 37.00 -35.41
C ALA A 30 -4.11 36.36 -35.16
N LEU A 31 -3.73 35.33 -35.94
CA LEU A 31 -2.41 34.70 -35.85
C LEU A 31 -1.24 35.63 -36.25
N LEU A 32 -1.49 36.67 -37.05
CA LEU A 32 -0.49 37.67 -37.40
C LEU A 32 -0.34 38.78 -36.36
N VAL A 33 -1.42 39.12 -35.64
CA VAL A 33 -1.44 40.24 -34.68
C VAL A 33 -1.02 39.81 -33.27
N PHE A 34 -1.21 38.54 -32.91
CA PHE A 34 -0.74 38.00 -31.63
C PHE A 34 0.64 37.35 -31.79
N PRO A 35 1.74 37.95 -31.26
CA PRO A 35 3.04 37.31 -31.30
C PRO A 35 3.02 36.01 -30.50
N SER A 36 3.41 34.91 -31.13
CA SER A 36 3.70 33.66 -30.42
C SER A 36 4.90 33.89 -29.51
N SER A 37 4.79 33.50 -28.24
CA SER A 37 5.91 33.52 -27.29
C SER A 37 7.11 32.78 -27.87
N ASP A 38 8.31 33.36 -27.76
CA ASP A 38 9.56 32.72 -28.19
C ASP A 38 9.73 31.35 -27.53
N VAL A 39 9.72 30.30 -28.35
CA VAL A 39 10.07 28.94 -27.93
C VAL A 39 11.51 28.69 -28.34
N GLU A 40 12.43 28.80 -27.39
CA GLU A 40 13.82 28.34 -27.56
C GLU A 40 13.82 26.80 -27.62
N ALA A 41 14.04 26.26 -28.82
CA ALA A 41 14.29 24.83 -29.00
C ALA A 41 15.73 24.50 -28.60
N LYS A 42 15.99 24.21 -27.31
CA LYS A 42 17.23 23.54 -26.92
C LYS A 42 17.20 22.09 -27.42
N LYS A 43 18.03 21.79 -28.43
CA LYS A 43 18.35 20.41 -28.81
C LYS A 43 19.06 19.74 -27.65
N THR A 44 18.38 18.83 -26.97
CA THR A 44 19.01 17.94 -25.99
C THR A 44 19.71 16.80 -26.74
N ASN A 45 21.02 16.92 -26.96
CA ASN A 45 21.83 15.77 -27.31
C ASN A 45 22.11 15.00 -26.01
N LEU A 46 21.53 13.81 -25.88
CA LEU A 46 21.83 12.90 -24.77
C LEU A 46 23.06 12.07 -25.17
N THR A 47 24.25 12.55 -24.82
CA THR A 47 25.45 11.72 -24.81
C THR A 47 25.37 10.84 -23.57
N LEU A 48 25.15 9.53 -23.75
CA LEU A 48 25.30 8.55 -22.67
C LEU A 48 26.79 8.25 -22.50
N GLU A 49 27.43 8.93 -21.55
CA GLU A 49 28.65 8.43 -20.92
C GLU A 49 28.25 7.54 -19.73
N LEU A 50 28.77 6.31 -19.72
CA LEU A 50 28.65 5.40 -18.59
C LEU A 50 29.82 5.66 -17.64
N ASP A 51 29.55 6.30 -16.51
CA ASP A 51 30.55 6.50 -15.45
C ASP A 51 30.87 5.19 -14.74
N THR A 52 32.16 4.86 -14.68
CA THR A 52 32.70 3.80 -13.83
C THR A 52 32.75 4.24 -12.36
N PRO A 53 32.74 3.30 -11.39
CA PRO A 53 32.51 3.57 -9.96
C PRO A 53 33.59 4.39 -9.22
N ALA A 54 34.60 4.91 -9.93
CA ALA A 54 35.71 5.64 -9.33
C ALA A 54 35.44 7.15 -9.14
N ASP A 55 34.48 7.73 -9.87
CA ASP A 55 34.24 9.18 -9.83
C ASP A 55 33.19 9.63 -8.80
N GLN A 56 32.41 8.71 -8.22
CA GLN A 56 31.46 9.04 -7.14
C GLN A 56 32.15 9.40 -5.82
N PHE A 57 33.41 9.03 -5.62
CA PHE A 57 34.13 9.33 -4.36
C PHE A 57 34.75 10.73 -4.30
N LYS A 58 34.86 11.45 -5.42
CA LYS A 58 35.37 12.84 -5.40
C LYS A 58 34.28 13.88 -5.17
N GLN A 59 33.04 13.58 -5.55
CA GLN A 59 31.94 14.55 -5.44
C GLN A 59 31.37 14.67 -4.01
N GLU A 60 31.55 13.66 -3.16
CA GLU A 60 31.16 13.71 -1.74
C GLU A 60 32.17 14.45 -0.85
N GLN A 61 33.44 14.59 -1.27
CA GLN A 61 34.46 15.36 -0.53
C GLN A 61 34.30 16.87 -0.74
N ASP A 62 34.01 17.32 -1.96
CA ASP A 62 33.85 18.76 -2.25
C ASP A 62 32.55 19.37 -1.66
N ALA A 63 31.55 18.54 -1.36
CA ALA A 63 30.31 18.97 -0.72
C ALA A 63 30.41 19.13 0.82
N GLN A 64 31.45 18.58 1.44
CA GLN A 64 31.68 18.70 2.90
C GLN A 64 32.54 19.91 3.29
N ASP A 65 33.35 20.46 2.37
CA ASP A 65 34.23 21.61 2.64
C ASP A 65 33.57 22.99 2.49
N GLN A 66 32.32 23.08 2.00
CA GLN A 66 31.63 24.36 1.83
C GLN A 66 30.77 24.83 3.03
N ASN A 67 30.69 24.06 4.12
CA ASN A 67 29.90 24.44 5.32
C ASN A 67 30.74 24.89 6.52
N LYS A 68 32.00 25.31 6.32
CA LYS A 68 32.89 25.72 7.41
C LYS A 68 33.60 27.06 7.13
N ALA A 69 32.83 28.13 7.00
CA ALA A 69 33.34 29.50 7.17
C ALA A 69 32.19 30.51 7.35
N THR A 70 31.74 30.72 8.60
CA THR A 70 31.43 32.04 9.20
C THR A 70 30.94 31.82 10.63
N GLU A 71 31.86 31.91 11.59
CA GLU A 71 31.56 32.30 12.97
C GLU A 71 31.84 33.81 13.09
N ASP A 72 30.91 34.58 13.66
CA ASP A 72 31.22 35.34 14.88
C ASP A 72 29.99 35.97 15.57
N THR A 73 29.93 35.70 16.88
CA THR A 73 29.45 36.51 18.02
C THR A 73 27.99 36.99 18.10
N SER A 74 27.22 36.50 19.09
CA SER A 74 26.92 37.24 20.34
C SER A 74 25.93 36.52 21.28
N SER A 75 26.42 36.21 22.48
CA SER A 75 25.77 36.23 23.82
C SER A 75 24.40 35.54 24.05
N SER A 76 24.47 34.42 24.78
CA SER A 76 23.42 33.83 25.61
C SER A 76 23.32 34.55 26.98
N PRO A 77 22.11 34.78 27.55
CA PRO A 77 21.97 35.34 28.88
C PRO A 77 21.51 34.30 29.93
N PHE A 78 22.36 34.15 30.97
CA PHE A 78 22.11 33.61 32.33
C PHE A 78 21.90 32.09 32.51
N ALA A 79 22.36 31.44 33.58
CA ALA A 79 23.44 31.61 34.56
C ALA A 79 23.36 30.37 35.47
N GLN A 80 24.50 29.71 35.74
CA GLN A 80 24.67 28.82 36.90
C GLN A 80 25.00 29.67 38.12
N ILE A 81 24.51 29.28 39.31
CA ILE A 81 25.13 29.61 40.60
C ILE A 81 25.06 28.37 41.50
N ASP A 82 26.25 27.80 41.73
CA ASP A 82 26.91 27.38 42.97
C ASP A 82 26.24 26.61 44.12
N ASN A 83 26.99 25.59 44.55
CA ASN A 83 26.96 24.94 45.86
C ASN A 83 27.50 25.86 46.96
N ALA A 84 26.90 25.82 48.15
CA ALA A 84 27.60 26.01 49.43
C ALA A 84 26.83 25.31 50.57
N ALA A 85 27.62 24.78 51.50
CA ALA A 85 27.24 23.95 52.64
C ALA A 85 26.70 24.76 53.84
N ASP A 86 25.94 24.09 54.71
CA ASP A 86 25.94 24.31 56.16
C ASP A 86 25.36 23.06 56.86
N GLU A 87 26.09 22.54 57.86
CA GLU A 87 25.57 21.63 58.89
C GLU A 87 24.84 22.43 60.00
N PRO A 88 24.02 21.80 60.88
CA PRO A 88 24.59 21.16 62.07
C PRO A 88 23.96 19.81 62.46
N GLU A 89 24.72 19.12 63.32
CA GLU A 89 24.46 17.87 64.04
C GLU A 89 23.08 17.78 64.73
N ASP A 90 22.44 16.61 64.68
CA ASP A 90 21.96 15.93 65.89
C ASP A 90 21.84 14.40 65.71
N THR A 91 22.28 13.73 66.76
CA THR A 91 22.48 12.31 67.01
C THR A 91 21.19 11.53 67.24
N ALA A 92 21.01 10.38 66.60
CA ALA A 92 20.35 9.21 67.23
C ALA A 92 20.64 7.91 66.46
N ALA A 93 21.34 7.00 67.13
CA ALA A 93 21.66 5.66 66.65
C ALA A 93 20.42 4.78 66.46
N THR A 94 20.35 4.00 65.38
CA THR A 94 19.73 2.66 65.43
C THR A 94 20.34 1.76 64.35
N GLN A 95 20.66 0.53 64.76
CA GLN A 95 21.34 -0.52 64.01
C GLN A 95 20.58 -0.97 62.74
N PRO A 96 21.28 -1.38 61.66
CA PRO A 96 20.63 -1.88 60.46
C PRO A 96 20.20 -3.34 60.63
N GLY A 97 18.88 -3.56 60.63
CA GLY A 97 18.25 -4.88 60.53
C GLY A 97 18.30 -5.40 59.10
N THR A 98 18.91 -6.57 58.95
CA THR A 98 18.98 -7.39 57.74
C THR A 98 17.58 -7.86 57.32
N LYS A 99 17.14 -7.56 56.10
CA LYS A 99 16.08 -8.33 55.42
C LYS A 99 16.36 -8.42 53.90
N PRO A 100 16.17 -9.60 53.28
CA PRO A 100 16.91 -10.01 52.07
C PRO A 100 16.39 -9.39 50.77
N ALA A 101 17.32 -9.01 49.91
CA ALA A 101 17.05 -8.71 48.51
C ALA A 101 16.72 -10.01 47.76
N ALA A 102 15.57 -10.02 47.08
CA ALA A 102 15.22 -10.98 46.05
C ALA A 102 16.13 -10.75 44.81
N PRO A 103 16.43 -11.81 44.04
CA PRO A 103 17.63 -11.89 43.24
C PRO A 103 17.59 -10.96 42.02
N GLU A 104 18.62 -10.12 41.96
CA GLU A 104 19.09 -9.48 40.74
C GLU A 104 19.36 -10.57 39.70
N VAL A 105 18.69 -10.47 38.56
CA VAL A 105 18.87 -11.38 37.41
C VAL A 105 20.29 -11.17 36.90
N ALA A 106 21.20 -12.00 37.41
CA ALA A 106 22.57 -12.08 36.95
C ALA A 106 22.56 -12.33 35.44
N ALA A 107 23.08 -11.37 34.67
CA ALA A 107 23.46 -11.59 33.29
C ALA A 107 24.46 -12.76 33.27
N ALA A 108 24.02 -13.91 32.75
CA ALA A 108 24.82 -15.11 32.66
C ALA A 108 26.15 -14.81 31.97
N ALA A 109 27.26 -15.06 32.67
CA ALA A 109 28.60 -14.99 32.10
C ALA A 109 28.67 -15.93 30.88
N LYS A 110 28.97 -15.36 29.71
CA LYS A 110 29.14 -16.14 28.46
C LYS A 110 30.27 -17.16 28.68
N SER A 111 29.98 -18.45 28.48
CA SER A 111 30.96 -19.53 28.61
C SER A 111 32.16 -19.31 27.67
N PRO A 112 33.38 -19.79 27.98
CA PRO A 112 34.57 -19.62 27.13
C PRO A 112 34.42 -20.20 25.71
N ASN A 113 33.41 -21.06 25.49
CA ASN A 113 33.11 -21.67 24.20
C ASN A 113 32.03 -20.94 23.39
N HIS A 114 31.50 -19.81 23.89
CA HIS A 114 30.55 -18.98 23.17
C HIS A 114 31.28 -17.90 22.39
N LYS A 115 31.11 -17.86 21.07
CA LYS A 115 31.72 -16.86 20.17
C LYS A 115 30.63 -16.15 19.39
N GLU A 116 30.78 -14.84 19.21
CA GLU A 116 29.84 -14.03 18.43
C GLU A 116 30.58 -13.35 17.28
N VAL A 117 30.00 -13.41 16.09
CA VAL A 117 30.54 -12.76 14.89
C VAL A 117 29.46 -11.97 14.21
N VAL A 118 29.79 -10.73 13.84
CA VAL A 118 28.94 -9.86 13.03
C VAL A 118 29.31 -10.03 11.56
N VAL A 119 28.31 -10.30 10.72
CA VAL A 119 28.46 -10.43 9.28
C VAL A 119 28.79 -9.06 8.67
N SER A 120 29.89 -9.01 7.93
CA SER A 120 30.31 -7.85 7.15
C SER A 120 30.16 -8.08 5.64
N LYS A 121 30.27 -7.02 4.84
CA LYS A 121 30.21 -7.12 3.37
C LYS A 121 31.32 -8.06 2.86
N GLY A 122 30.93 -9.08 2.08
CA GLY A 122 31.85 -10.07 1.51
C GLY A 122 32.10 -11.30 2.39
N ASP A 123 31.56 -11.35 3.61
CA ASP A 123 31.62 -12.56 4.43
C ASP A 123 30.80 -13.71 3.83
N THR A 124 31.33 -14.93 3.97
CA THR A 124 30.63 -16.18 3.67
C THR A 124 30.51 -17.00 4.94
N LEU A 125 29.62 -18.01 4.95
CA LEU A 125 29.49 -18.87 6.12
C LEU A 125 30.81 -19.58 6.46
N SER A 126 31.61 -19.95 5.45
CA SER A 126 32.93 -20.55 5.63
C SER A 126 33.93 -19.59 6.27
N THR A 127 34.02 -18.35 5.80
CA THR A 127 34.95 -17.37 6.39
C THR A 127 34.55 -16.99 7.83
N LEU A 128 33.24 -17.04 8.14
CA LEU A 128 32.74 -16.80 9.50
C LEU A 128 33.01 -17.98 10.45
N PHE A 129 32.97 -19.21 9.94
CA PHE A 129 33.38 -20.41 10.69
C PHE A 129 34.88 -20.38 11.00
N GLU A 130 35.72 -20.00 10.03
CA GLU A 130 37.17 -19.84 10.24
C GLU A 130 37.49 -18.80 11.31
N LYS A 131 36.79 -17.65 11.32
CA LYS A 131 36.94 -16.60 12.35
C LYS A 131 36.70 -17.11 13.78
N VAL A 132 35.91 -18.17 13.95
CA VAL A 132 35.66 -18.80 15.26
C VAL A 132 36.49 -20.06 15.49
N GLY A 133 37.42 -20.40 14.60
CA GLY A 133 38.30 -21.55 14.71
C GLY A 133 37.67 -22.88 14.26
N LEU A 134 36.57 -22.83 13.50
CA LEU A 134 35.96 -24.01 12.88
C LEU A 134 36.50 -24.21 11.46
N PRO A 135 36.79 -25.46 11.04
CA PRO A 135 37.26 -25.72 9.68
C PRO A 135 36.13 -25.52 8.65
N PRO A 136 36.43 -25.11 7.40
CA PRO A 136 35.44 -24.98 6.33
C PRO A 136 34.62 -26.25 6.07
N ALA A 137 35.20 -27.44 6.31
CA ALA A 137 34.51 -28.72 6.21
C ALA A 137 33.26 -28.80 7.11
N ALA A 138 33.28 -28.15 8.29
CA ALA A 138 32.14 -28.14 9.20
C ALA A 138 30.92 -27.44 8.60
N VAL A 139 31.10 -26.47 7.69
CA VAL A 139 29.99 -25.83 6.96
C VAL A 139 29.28 -26.84 6.07
N HIS A 140 30.03 -27.72 5.40
CA HIS A 140 29.45 -28.76 4.56
C HIS A 140 28.65 -29.76 5.39
N GLU A 141 29.14 -30.16 6.57
CA GLU A 141 28.40 -31.03 7.49
C GLU A 141 27.07 -30.40 7.93
N VAL A 142 27.09 -29.12 8.29
CA VAL A 142 25.90 -28.36 8.71
C VAL A 142 24.88 -28.25 7.58
N ILE A 143 25.31 -27.86 6.38
CA ILE A 143 24.42 -27.68 5.21
C ILE A 143 23.90 -29.01 4.67
N ALA A 144 24.69 -30.08 4.76
CA ALA A 144 24.29 -31.41 4.29
C ALA A 144 23.31 -32.12 5.25
N SER A 145 23.39 -31.84 6.55
CA SER A 145 22.55 -32.47 7.56
C SER A 145 21.07 -32.06 7.46
N ASP A 146 20.79 -30.82 7.04
CA ASP A 146 19.43 -30.32 6.87
C ASP A 146 19.30 -29.39 5.66
N LYS A 147 18.32 -29.64 4.77
CA LYS A 147 18.08 -28.80 3.59
C LYS A 147 17.77 -27.34 3.97
N GLN A 148 17.17 -27.11 5.15
CA GLN A 148 16.85 -25.79 5.67
C GLN A 148 18.08 -25.06 6.24
N ALA A 149 19.16 -25.77 6.58
CA ALA A 149 20.39 -25.17 7.07
C ALA A 149 21.04 -24.18 6.08
N ARG A 150 20.73 -24.31 4.78
CA ARG A 150 21.12 -23.34 3.72
C ARG A 150 20.69 -21.91 4.00
N GLN A 151 19.72 -21.69 4.89
CA GLN A 151 19.32 -20.35 5.31
C GLN A 151 20.44 -19.60 6.04
N PHE A 152 21.36 -20.30 6.72
CA PHE A 152 22.55 -19.67 7.28
C PHE A 152 23.54 -19.17 6.22
N SER A 153 23.39 -19.56 4.96
CA SER A 153 24.17 -19.01 3.84
C SER A 153 23.55 -17.71 3.28
N GLN A 154 22.30 -17.38 3.62
CA GLN A 154 21.62 -16.14 3.20
C GLN A 154 21.92 -15.00 4.17
N LEU A 155 23.21 -14.66 4.29
CA LEU A 155 23.72 -13.70 5.25
C LEU A 155 23.33 -12.27 4.90
N LYS A 156 22.90 -11.51 5.91
CA LYS A 156 22.66 -10.05 5.78
C LYS A 156 23.77 -9.27 6.47
N ASN A 157 24.16 -8.14 5.87
CA ASN A 157 25.11 -7.23 6.50
C ASN A 157 24.59 -6.80 7.89
N GLY A 158 25.45 -6.84 8.91
CA GLY A 158 25.11 -6.53 10.30
C GLY A 158 24.41 -7.67 11.06
N GLN A 159 24.16 -8.82 10.44
CA GLN A 159 23.59 -9.98 11.11
C GLN A 159 24.57 -10.56 12.13
N VAL A 160 24.07 -10.98 13.29
CA VAL A 160 24.90 -11.62 14.33
C VAL A 160 24.73 -13.12 14.29
N LEU A 161 25.85 -13.84 14.27
CA LEU A 161 25.93 -15.29 14.42
C LEU A 161 26.58 -15.62 15.75
N GLN A 162 25.91 -16.46 16.53
CA GLN A 162 26.35 -16.91 17.84
C GLN A 162 26.70 -18.39 17.73
N PHE A 163 27.95 -18.73 18.03
CA PHE A 163 28.52 -20.05 17.96
C PHE A 163 28.74 -20.57 19.36
N GLU A 164 28.21 -21.74 19.66
CA GLU A 164 28.57 -22.51 20.84
C GLU A 164 29.45 -23.68 20.39
N LEU A 165 30.65 -23.76 20.94
CA LEU A 165 31.61 -24.82 20.65
C LEU A 165 31.59 -25.89 21.75
N THR A 166 31.87 -27.14 21.40
CA THR A 166 32.19 -28.17 22.39
C THR A 166 33.61 -27.92 22.93
N PRO A 167 33.97 -28.49 24.10
CA PRO A 167 35.34 -28.39 24.63
C PRO A 167 36.42 -28.86 23.65
N GLU A 168 36.08 -29.76 22.71
CA GLU A 168 36.96 -30.27 21.65
C GLU A 168 37.02 -29.35 20.41
N GLY A 169 36.42 -28.17 20.48
CA GLY A 169 36.45 -27.17 19.39
C GLY A 169 35.51 -27.47 18.23
N LYS A 170 34.54 -28.40 18.37
CA LYS A 170 33.54 -28.69 17.34
C LYS A 170 32.31 -27.79 17.52
N LEU A 171 31.56 -27.55 16.45
CA LEU A 171 30.30 -26.81 16.55
C LEU A 171 29.28 -27.63 17.36
N LYS A 172 28.79 -27.06 18.45
CA LYS A 172 27.67 -27.61 19.23
C LYS A 172 26.36 -27.00 18.78
N GLN A 173 26.32 -25.68 18.66
CA GLN A 173 25.15 -24.93 18.26
C GLN A 173 25.54 -23.67 17.48
N LEU A 174 24.76 -23.34 16.45
CA LEU A 174 24.81 -22.07 15.74
C LEU A 174 23.45 -21.40 15.86
N HIS A 175 23.40 -20.17 16.35
CA HIS A 175 22.17 -19.39 16.50
C HIS A 175 22.31 -18.05 15.78
N SER A 176 21.24 -17.61 15.13
CA SER A 176 21.16 -16.26 14.59
C SER A 176 19.76 -15.70 14.75
N LYS A 177 19.68 -14.49 15.30
CA LYS A 177 18.44 -13.71 15.38
C LYS A 177 18.23 -12.98 14.05
N LEU A 178 17.21 -13.38 13.28
CA LEU A 178 16.88 -12.77 11.99
C LEU A 178 16.05 -11.49 12.17
N SER A 179 15.19 -11.46 13.19
CA SER A 179 14.43 -10.29 13.61
C SER A 179 14.06 -10.40 15.09
N ASP A 180 13.35 -9.41 15.63
CA ASP A 180 12.77 -9.51 16.98
C ASP A 180 11.71 -10.62 17.12
N LEU A 181 11.21 -11.15 16.01
CA LEU A 181 10.18 -12.20 15.95
C LEU A 181 10.68 -13.53 15.42
N GLU A 182 11.91 -13.60 14.92
CA GLU A 182 12.40 -14.77 14.22
C GLU A 182 13.86 -15.03 14.56
N SER A 183 14.14 -16.26 14.99
CA SER A 183 15.49 -16.77 15.12
C SER A 183 15.61 -18.12 14.43
N ILE A 184 16.82 -18.39 13.94
CA ILE A 184 17.19 -19.69 13.39
C ILE A 184 18.31 -20.26 14.25
N SER A 185 18.26 -21.56 14.48
CA SER A 185 19.30 -22.28 15.18
C SER A 185 19.58 -23.62 14.51
N ILE A 186 20.80 -24.08 14.66
CA ILE A 186 21.22 -25.43 14.32
C ILE A 186 21.92 -26.00 15.54
N SER A 187 21.49 -27.18 15.96
CA SER A 187 22.06 -27.88 17.09
C SER A 187 22.55 -29.26 16.68
N ARG A 188 23.70 -29.66 17.22
CA ARG A 188 24.29 -30.97 16.98
C ARG A 188 23.45 -32.07 17.63
N THR A 189 23.29 -33.18 16.94
CA THR A 189 22.61 -34.39 17.38
C THR A 189 23.47 -35.62 17.06
N ASP A 190 23.04 -36.82 17.50
CA ASP A 190 23.76 -38.07 17.23
C ASP A 190 23.88 -38.40 15.73
N LYS A 191 23.01 -37.82 14.88
CA LYS A 191 22.93 -38.08 13.44
C LYS A 191 23.45 -36.93 12.57
N GLY A 192 24.03 -35.89 13.17
CA GLY A 192 24.50 -34.69 12.46
C GLY A 192 23.98 -33.41 13.11
N TYR A 193 23.29 -32.57 12.34
CA TYR A 193 22.74 -31.29 12.81
C TYR A 193 21.26 -31.15 12.45
N THR A 194 20.47 -30.59 13.37
CA THR A 194 19.05 -30.31 13.16
C THR A 194 18.81 -28.81 13.12
N PHE A 195 18.13 -28.35 12.08
CA PHE A 195 17.72 -26.95 11.96
C PHE A 195 16.40 -26.70 12.70
N THR A 196 16.33 -25.60 13.44
CA THR A 196 15.10 -25.11 14.06
C THR A 196 14.92 -23.63 13.71
N ARG A 197 13.69 -23.28 13.33
CA ARG A 197 13.27 -21.89 13.14
C ARG A 197 12.19 -21.58 14.15
N ASP A 198 12.47 -20.62 15.01
CA ASP A 198 11.54 -20.15 16.02
C ASP A 198 10.95 -18.83 15.54
N VAL A 199 9.63 -18.83 15.34
CA VAL A 199 8.86 -17.63 14.99
C VAL A 199 7.96 -17.29 16.17
N SER A 200 8.29 -16.23 16.90
CA SER A 200 7.47 -15.73 17.99
C SER A 200 6.35 -14.82 17.45
N LYS A 201 5.21 -14.84 18.15
CA LYS A 201 4.11 -13.92 17.82
C LYS A 201 4.34 -12.60 18.57
N PRO A 202 4.26 -11.44 17.89
CA PRO A 202 4.32 -10.17 18.58
C PRO A 202 3.12 -10.01 19.52
N ASN A 203 3.32 -9.30 20.62
CA ASN A 203 2.21 -8.77 21.39
C ASN A 203 1.57 -7.64 20.57
N VAL A 204 0.25 -7.66 20.44
CA VAL A 204 -0.51 -6.62 19.73
C VAL A 204 -1.18 -5.74 20.75
N ARG A 205 -0.82 -4.45 20.73
CA ARG A 205 -1.48 -3.42 21.53
C ARG A 205 -2.04 -2.32 20.63
N THR A 206 -2.96 -1.54 21.14
CA THR A 206 -3.51 -0.39 20.42
C THR A 206 -2.67 0.86 20.66
N ALA A 207 -2.32 1.56 19.58
CA ALA A 207 -1.65 2.85 19.60
C ALA A 207 -2.53 3.94 18.98
N TYR A 208 -2.24 5.19 19.32
CA TYR A 208 -2.89 6.38 18.79
C TYR A 208 -1.83 7.31 18.18
N VAL A 209 -2.20 7.96 17.09
CA VAL A 209 -1.45 9.05 16.49
C VAL A 209 -2.40 10.18 16.10
N HIS A 210 -1.87 11.39 16.08
CA HIS A 210 -2.50 12.49 15.37
C HIS A 210 -1.48 13.32 14.63
N GLY A 211 -1.92 13.92 13.53
CA GLY A 211 -1.09 14.79 12.73
C GLY A 211 -1.90 15.87 12.04
N VAL A 212 -1.24 17.02 11.84
CA VAL A 212 -1.77 18.17 11.11
C VAL A 212 -1.08 18.24 9.76
N ILE A 213 -1.88 18.41 8.72
CA ILE A 213 -1.39 18.54 7.35
C ILE A 213 -0.67 19.86 7.18
N SER A 214 0.58 19.78 6.74
CA SER A 214 1.41 20.94 6.39
C SER A 214 1.54 21.13 4.89
N ASN A 215 1.86 20.04 4.16
CA ASN A 215 2.07 20.04 2.72
C ASN A 215 1.31 18.88 2.05
N SER A 216 1.61 17.64 2.43
CA SER A 216 0.91 16.45 1.94
C SER A 216 0.53 15.50 3.07
N LEU A 217 -0.44 14.62 2.79
CA LEU A 217 -0.80 13.53 3.70
C LEU A 217 0.41 12.64 4.00
N SER A 218 1.14 12.20 2.98
CA SER A 218 2.30 11.31 3.14
C SER A 218 3.37 11.88 4.04
N GLN A 219 3.74 13.14 3.83
CA GLN A 219 4.78 13.77 4.64
C GLN A 219 4.33 14.01 6.08
N SER A 220 3.07 14.43 6.27
CA SER A 220 2.54 14.72 7.61
C SER A 220 2.30 13.44 8.41
N ALA A 221 1.81 12.37 7.75
CA ALA A 221 1.67 11.03 8.32
C ALA A 221 3.01 10.42 8.74
N GLN A 222 4.03 10.54 7.89
CA GLN A 222 5.38 10.08 8.22
C GLN A 222 5.98 10.83 9.41
N ARG A 223 5.81 12.16 9.47
CA ARG A 223 6.26 12.96 10.63
C ARG A 223 5.53 12.58 11.93
N ALA A 224 4.26 12.19 11.82
CA ALA A 224 3.48 11.69 12.95
C ALA A 224 3.86 10.24 13.36
N GLY A 225 4.74 9.57 12.62
CA GLY A 225 5.22 8.22 12.92
C GLY A 225 4.43 7.10 12.23
N LEU A 226 3.58 7.41 11.24
CA LEU A 226 2.90 6.39 10.45
C LEU A 226 3.79 5.86 9.33
N SER A 227 3.70 4.55 9.10
CA SER A 227 4.33 3.93 7.95
C SER A 227 3.66 4.36 6.65
N HIS A 228 4.39 4.23 5.54
CA HIS A 228 3.84 4.47 4.21
C HIS A 228 2.60 3.59 3.93
N SER A 229 2.66 2.31 4.30
CA SER A 229 1.53 1.38 4.11
C SER A 229 0.28 1.85 4.87
N MET A 230 0.43 2.26 6.12
CA MET A 230 -0.70 2.69 6.94
C MET A 230 -1.26 4.05 6.48
N THR A 231 -0.41 4.89 5.90
CA THR A 231 -0.84 6.12 5.23
C THR A 231 -1.71 5.81 4.01
N MET A 232 -1.30 4.84 3.19
CA MET A 232 -2.10 4.38 2.04
C MET A 232 -3.40 3.72 2.48
N ASP A 233 -3.40 2.93 3.54
CA ASP A 233 -4.62 2.36 4.11
C ASP A 233 -5.59 3.44 4.56
N MET A 234 -5.10 4.48 5.27
CA MET A 234 -5.91 5.64 5.66
C MET A 234 -6.46 6.37 4.42
N ALA A 235 -5.62 6.62 3.42
CA ALA A 235 -6.05 7.27 2.18
C ALA A 235 -7.14 6.45 1.45
N ASN A 236 -7.03 5.12 1.47
CA ASN A 236 -8.03 4.22 0.87
C ASN A 236 -9.35 4.22 1.65
N ILE A 237 -9.32 4.38 2.97
CA ILE A 237 -10.53 4.45 3.81
C ILE A 237 -11.37 5.70 3.47
N PHE A 238 -10.72 6.84 3.26
CA PHE A 238 -11.40 8.13 3.07
C PHE A 238 -11.42 8.63 1.62
N GLY A 239 -10.73 7.96 0.69
CA GLY A 239 -10.53 8.43 -0.68
C GLY A 239 -11.80 8.57 -1.52
N TYR A 240 -12.96 8.16 -1.00
CA TYR A 240 -14.26 8.43 -1.59
C TYR A 240 -14.93 9.72 -1.09
N ASP A 241 -14.62 10.14 0.12
CA ASP A 241 -15.17 11.34 0.76
C ASP A 241 -14.23 12.55 0.65
N VAL A 242 -12.93 12.30 0.47
CA VAL A 242 -11.87 13.31 0.37
C VAL A 242 -10.98 12.99 -0.83
N ASP A 243 -10.88 13.91 -1.79
CA ASP A 243 -9.86 13.82 -2.84
C ASP A 243 -8.51 14.27 -2.27
N PHE A 244 -7.67 13.33 -1.85
CA PHE A 244 -6.39 13.68 -1.23
C PHE A 244 -5.41 14.42 -2.16
N ALA A 245 -5.63 14.43 -3.47
CA ALA A 245 -4.81 15.18 -4.42
C ALA A 245 -5.27 16.64 -4.57
N GLN A 246 -6.58 16.90 -4.47
CA GLN A 246 -7.17 18.22 -4.75
C GLN A 246 -7.71 18.94 -3.51
N ASP A 247 -8.15 18.19 -2.50
CA ASP A 247 -8.94 18.74 -1.39
C ASP A 247 -8.14 19.08 -0.15
N ILE A 248 -6.97 18.45 0.05
CA ILE A 248 -6.10 18.66 1.21
C ILE A 248 -5.68 20.13 1.31
N ARG A 249 -5.77 20.67 2.52
CA ARG A 249 -5.25 22.00 2.88
C ARG A 249 -4.33 21.92 4.08
N LYS A 250 -3.44 22.90 4.18
CA LYS A 250 -2.67 23.13 5.40
C LYS A 250 -3.65 23.39 6.56
N GLY A 251 -3.46 22.69 7.68
CA GLY A 251 -4.34 22.77 8.85
C GLY A 251 -5.43 21.70 8.91
N ASP A 252 -5.66 20.94 7.84
CA ASP A 252 -6.42 19.69 7.94
C ASP A 252 -5.73 18.74 8.92
N GLU A 253 -6.46 17.82 9.53
CA GLU A 253 -5.91 16.95 10.58
C GLU A 253 -6.41 15.51 10.43
N PHE A 254 -5.65 14.58 10.97
CA PHE A 254 -6.04 13.19 11.06
C PHE A 254 -5.71 12.61 12.43
N ASP A 255 -6.55 11.67 12.86
CA ASP A 255 -6.41 10.89 14.08
C ASP A 255 -6.50 9.41 13.70
N VAL A 256 -5.57 8.56 14.16
CA VAL A 256 -5.59 7.13 13.82
C VAL A 256 -5.33 6.29 15.06
N ILE A 257 -6.25 5.37 15.34
CA ILE A 257 -6.09 4.30 16.30
C ILE A 257 -5.78 3.01 15.52
N TYR A 258 -4.66 2.38 15.81
CA TYR A 258 -4.16 1.23 15.04
C TYR A 258 -3.51 0.17 15.92
N GLU A 259 -3.33 -1.02 15.37
CA GLU A 259 -2.59 -2.11 16.01
C GLU A 259 -1.08 -1.87 15.91
N GLN A 260 -0.39 -1.87 17.04
CA GLN A 260 1.06 -1.83 17.14
C GLN A 260 1.56 -3.20 17.60
N LYS A 261 2.47 -3.80 16.81
CA LYS A 261 3.11 -5.07 17.12
C LYS A 261 4.39 -4.78 17.89
N VAL A 262 4.49 -5.37 19.07
CA VAL A 262 5.61 -5.17 20.00
C VAL A 262 6.23 -6.53 20.33
N ALA A 263 7.56 -6.61 20.26
CA ALA A 263 8.31 -7.73 20.79
C ALA A 263 9.57 -7.23 21.50
N ASN A 264 9.90 -7.84 22.64
CA ASN A 264 11.05 -7.45 23.47
C ASN A 264 11.07 -5.95 23.82
N GLY A 265 9.90 -5.36 24.10
CA GLY A 265 9.74 -3.93 24.40
C GLY A 265 9.86 -2.98 23.20
N LYS A 266 10.19 -3.48 22.01
CA LYS A 266 10.36 -2.68 20.78
C LYS A 266 9.19 -2.85 19.84
N THR A 267 8.87 -1.79 19.09
CA THR A 267 7.88 -1.87 18.02
C THR A 267 8.50 -2.58 16.83
N VAL A 268 7.92 -3.70 16.44
CA VAL A 268 8.40 -4.56 15.34
C VAL A 268 7.52 -4.45 14.10
N GLY A 269 6.42 -3.71 14.19
CA GLY A 269 5.58 -3.39 13.05
C GLY A 269 4.22 -2.84 13.47
N THR A 270 3.38 -2.63 12.47
CA THR A 270 1.98 -2.22 12.65
C THR A 270 1.03 -3.32 12.13
N GLY A 271 -0.23 -3.23 12.55
CA GLY A 271 -1.34 -4.04 12.06
C GLY A 271 -2.41 -3.15 11.44
N ASN A 272 -3.66 -3.49 11.68
CA ASN A 272 -4.80 -2.81 11.07
C ASN A 272 -5.07 -1.44 11.70
N ILE A 273 -5.61 -0.51 10.92
CA ILE A 273 -6.30 0.67 11.44
C ILE A 273 -7.61 0.20 12.08
N LEU A 274 -7.81 0.47 13.36
CA LEU A 274 -9.02 0.11 14.11
C LEU A 274 -10.08 1.20 13.98
N SER A 275 -9.65 2.46 14.05
CA SER A 275 -10.49 3.63 13.83
C SER A 275 -9.63 4.77 13.28
N ALA A 276 -10.18 5.57 12.39
CA ALA A 276 -9.52 6.77 11.88
C ALA A 276 -10.52 7.92 11.77
N ARG A 277 -10.01 9.14 11.86
CA ARG A 277 -10.75 10.38 11.63
C ARG A 277 -9.91 11.30 10.75
N PHE A 278 -10.56 11.96 9.81
CA PHE A 278 -9.96 12.97 8.95
C PHE A 278 -10.84 14.21 8.97
N THR A 279 -10.28 15.36 9.34
CA THR A 279 -10.97 16.64 9.24
C THR A 279 -10.43 17.39 8.04
N ASN A 280 -11.26 17.56 7.01
CA ASN A 280 -10.96 18.34 5.81
C ASN A 280 -11.85 19.57 5.77
N ARG A 281 -11.26 20.76 5.73
CA ARG A 281 -12.00 22.04 5.63
C ARG A 281 -13.11 22.19 6.68
N GLY A 282 -12.83 21.77 7.92
CA GLY A 282 -13.76 21.82 9.04
C GLY A 282 -14.81 20.71 9.08
N LYS A 283 -14.88 19.84 8.06
CA LYS A 283 -15.76 18.66 8.06
C LYS A 283 -14.98 17.42 8.48
N THR A 284 -15.49 16.75 9.50
CA THR A 284 -14.88 15.55 10.08
C THR A 284 -15.53 14.28 9.55
N TYR A 285 -14.70 13.37 9.03
CA TYR A 285 -15.07 12.03 8.59
C TYR A 285 -14.50 11.03 9.59
N THR A 286 -15.32 10.11 10.09
CA THR A 286 -14.90 9.06 11.04
C THR A 286 -15.17 7.70 10.44
N ALA A 287 -14.20 6.80 10.51
CA ALA A 287 -14.28 5.44 10.01
C ALA A 287 -13.83 4.44 11.08
N VAL A 288 -14.62 3.40 11.31
CA VAL A 288 -14.34 2.34 12.28
C VAL A 288 -14.30 1.00 11.57
N ARG A 289 -13.26 0.21 11.85
CA ARG A 289 -13.09 -1.13 11.33
C ARG A 289 -14.01 -2.09 12.08
N TYR A 290 -14.80 -2.88 11.37
CA TYR A 290 -15.71 -3.87 11.97
C TYR A 290 -15.68 -5.20 11.23
N THR A 291 -15.61 -6.29 12.00
CA THR A 291 -15.69 -7.66 11.48
C THR A 291 -17.02 -8.29 11.88
N ASN A 292 -17.87 -8.58 10.91
CA ASN A 292 -19.18 -9.19 11.17
C ASN A 292 -19.05 -10.67 11.59
N LYS A 293 -20.15 -11.29 12.03
CA LYS A 293 -20.19 -12.72 12.42
C LYS A 293 -19.72 -13.69 11.32
N GLN A 294 -19.81 -13.31 10.06
CA GLN A 294 -19.35 -14.11 8.92
C GLN A 294 -17.86 -13.90 8.59
N GLY A 295 -17.13 -13.13 9.40
CA GLY A 295 -15.71 -12.85 9.21
C GLY A 295 -15.40 -11.75 8.19
N ASN A 296 -16.41 -11.07 7.64
CA ASN A 296 -16.19 -9.97 6.70
C ASN A 296 -15.78 -8.71 7.45
N THR A 297 -14.58 -8.22 7.15
CA THR A 297 -14.04 -6.96 7.66
C THR A 297 -14.28 -5.83 6.67
N ASN A 298 -14.91 -4.74 7.11
CA ASN A 298 -14.96 -3.48 6.36
C ASN A 298 -14.81 -2.27 7.29
N TYR A 299 -14.71 -1.07 6.72
CA TYR A 299 -14.78 0.20 7.47
C TYR A 299 -16.16 0.84 7.29
N TYR A 300 -16.68 1.38 8.38
CA TYR A 300 -17.99 2.02 8.44
C TYR A 300 -17.91 3.37 9.13
N THR A 301 -18.83 4.28 8.81
CA THR A 301 -19.01 5.53 9.54
C THR A 301 -19.44 5.25 10.98
N ALA A 302 -19.38 6.27 11.85
CA ALA A 302 -19.90 6.18 13.22
C ALA A 302 -21.36 5.65 13.28
N ASP A 303 -22.19 6.03 12.31
CA ASP A 303 -23.59 5.58 12.20
C ASP A 303 -23.78 4.20 11.53
N GLY A 304 -22.70 3.57 11.07
CA GLY A 304 -22.73 2.25 10.43
C GLY A 304 -22.95 2.26 8.92
N ASN A 305 -22.79 3.40 8.23
CA ASN A 305 -22.80 3.46 6.77
C ASN A 305 -21.45 2.97 6.21
N SER A 306 -21.44 2.38 5.02
CA SER A 306 -20.19 1.86 4.45
C SER A 306 -19.25 2.98 3.99
N MET A 307 -17.95 2.87 4.31
CA MET A 307 -16.91 3.78 3.80
C MET A 307 -16.47 3.44 2.36
N ARG A 308 -16.97 2.34 1.77
CA ARG A 308 -16.62 1.94 0.40
C ARG A 308 -17.78 2.15 -0.56
N LYS A 309 -17.46 2.31 -1.84
CA LYS A 309 -18.42 2.15 -2.94
C LYS A 309 -18.80 0.68 -3.14
N ALA A 310 -20.05 0.44 -3.53
CA ALA A 310 -20.54 -0.89 -3.88
C ALA A 310 -19.78 -1.47 -5.09
N PHE A 311 -19.21 -0.60 -5.93
CA PHE A 311 -18.51 -0.99 -7.14
C PHE A 311 -17.13 -0.33 -7.31
N ILE A 312 -16.13 -1.10 -7.73
CA ILE A 312 -14.93 -0.59 -8.40
C ILE A 312 -15.26 -0.29 -9.85
N ARG A 313 -14.63 0.74 -10.43
CA ARG A 313 -14.95 1.20 -11.80
C ARG A 313 -14.49 0.26 -12.89
N THR A 314 -13.35 -0.39 -12.67
CA THR A 314 -12.67 -1.15 -13.71
C THR A 314 -12.50 -2.60 -13.27
N PRO A 315 -12.96 -3.58 -14.07
CA PRO A 315 -12.84 -5.00 -13.73
C PRO A 315 -11.43 -5.56 -13.97
N VAL A 316 -10.52 -4.80 -14.59
CA VAL A 316 -9.18 -5.24 -14.97
C VAL A 316 -8.17 -4.14 -14.64
N GLU A 317 -7.05 -4.52 -14.02
CA GLU A 317 -5.95 -3.60 -13.76
C GLU A 317 -5.14 -3.34 -15.03
N PHE A 318 -4.73 -2.09 -15.24
CA PHE A 318 -3.87 -1.66 -16.37
C PHE A 318 -4.43 -1.98 -17.77
N ALA A 319 -5.75 -2.09 -17.92
CA ALA A 319 -6.38 -2.29 -19.22
C ALA A 319 -6.70 -0.96 -19.91
N ARG A 320 -6.54 -0.92 -21.24
CA ARG A 320 -7.01 0.20 -22.07
C ARG A 320 -8.45 -0.05 -22.51
N ILE A 321 -9.25 1.00 -22.58
CA ILE A 321 -10.59 0.90 -23.18
C ILE A 321 -10.44 0.86 -24.69
N SER A 322 -10.77 -0.26 -25.32
CA SER A 322 -10.78 -0.40 -26.78
C SER A 322 -12.10 0.03 -27.40
N SER A 323 -13.18 0.05 -26.63
CA SER A 323 -14.53 0.36 -27.11
C SER A 323 -15.41 0.86 -25.97
N MET A 324 -16.01 2.03 -26.14
CA MET A 324 -16.92 2.64 -25.16
C MET A 324 -18.36 2.15 -25.31
N PHE A 325 -19.16 2.35 -24.27
CA PHE A 325 -20.61 2.16 -24.34
C PHE A 325 -21.22 3.11 -25.39
N SER A 326 -22.15 2.60 -26.21
CA SER A 326 -22.83 3.43 -27.20
C SER A 326 -24.16 2.81 -27.63
N MET A 327 -25.21 3.62 -27.71
CA MET A 327 -26.52 3.16 -28.21
C MET A 327 -26.63 3.18 -29.74
N GLY A 328 -25.63 3.71 -30.46
CA GLY A 328 -25.74 4.01 -31.90
C GLY A 328 -24.44 3.91 -32.69
N ARG A 329 -23.53 2.98 -32.35
CA ARG A 329 -22.26 2.81 -33.08
C ARG A 329 -22.45 1.93 -34.32
N LYS A 330 -21.79 2.27 -35.44
CA LYS A 330 -21.66 1.38 -36.60
C LYS A 330 -20.78 0.16 -36.25
N HIS A 331 -21.31 -1.05 -36.38
CA HIS A 331 -20.64 -2.30 -36.03
C HIS A 331 -19.54 -2.62 -37.05
N PRO A 332 -18.25 -2.77 -36.64
CA PRO A 332 -17.12 -2.86 -37.56
C PRO A 332 -17.14 -4.10 -38.46
N ILE A 333 -17.82 -5.17 -38.04
CA ILE A 333 -17.91 -6.43 -38.80
C ILE A 333 -19.20 -6.51 -39.64
N LEU A 334 -20.28 -5.84 -39.22
CA LEU A 334 -21.63 -6.05 -39.78
C LEU A 334 -22.12 -4.83 -40.57
N ASN A 335 -21.41 -3.71 -40.55
CA ASN A 335 -21.76 -2.44 -41.20
C ASN A 335 -23.16 -1.87 -40.88
N LYS A 336 -23.77 -2.31 -39.78
CA LYS A 336 -25.06 -1.82 -39.25
C LYS A 336 -24.86 -1.01 -37.98
N ILE A 337 -25.72 -0.02 -37.73
CA ILE A 337 -25.77 0.67 -36.42
C ILE A 337 -26.26 -0.35 -35.39
N ARG A 338 -25.43 -0.63 -34.38
CA ARG A 338 -25.73 -1.57 -33.31
C ARG A 338 -25.23 -1.01 -31.99
N ALA A 339 -26.08 -1.06 -30.98
CA ALA A 339 -25.70 -0.68 -29.62
C ALA A 339 -24.57 -1.58 -29.10
N HIS A 340 -23.53 -0.95 -28.56
CA HIS A 340 -22.52 -1.57 -27.72
C HIS A 340 -22.93 -1.34 -26.26
N LYS A 341 -23.54 -2.36 -25.65
CA LYS A 341 -24.20 -2.28 -24.33
C LYS A 341 -23.25 -2.46 -23.14
N GLY A 342 -21.96 -2.23 -23.38
CA GLY A 342 -20.88 -2.40 -22.43
C GLY A 342 -19.64 -1.63 -22.84
N ILE A 343 -18.54 -1.92 -22.16
CA ILE A 343 -17.20 -1.37 -22.43
C ILE A 343 -16.26 -2.54 -22.66
N ASP A 344 -15.41 -2.42 -23.69
CA ASP A 344 -14.38 -3.42 -23.94
C ASP A 344 -13.05 -2.94 -23.36
N TYR A 345 -12.50 -3.73 -22.44
CA TYR A 345 -11.19 -3.52 -21.86
C TYR A 345 -10.20 -4.48 -22.52
N ALA A 346 -9.30 -3.95 -23.33
CA ALA A 346 -8.26 -4.71 -24.01
C ALA A 346 -7.04 -4.89 -23.10
N ALA A 347 -6.65 -6.16 -22.94
CA ALA A 347 -5.45 -6.58 -22.23
C ALA A 347 -5.05 -8.00 -22.71
N PRO A 348 -3.82 -8.46 -22.43
CA PRO A 348 -3.36 -9.78 -22.84
C PRO A 348 -4.28 -10.92 -22.40
N ARG A 349 -4.27 -12.04 -23.14
CA ARG A 349 -4.97 -13.26 -22.71
C ARG A 349 -4.42 -13.73 -21.38
N GLY A 350 -5.29 -14.22 -20.50
CA GLY A 350 -4.88 -14.65 -19.16
C GLY A 350 -4.85 -13.54 -18.11
N THR A 351 -4.98 -12.26 -18.49
CA THR A 351 -5.07 -11.18 -17.50
C THR A 351 -6.28 -11.42 -16.57
N PRO A 352 -6.11 -11.33 -15.23
CA PRO A 352 -7.19 -11.53 -14.27
C PRO A 352 -8.33 -10.51 -14.45
N ILE A 353 -9.56 -11.01 -14.44
CA ILE A 353 -10.80 -10.22 -14.40
C ILE A 353 -11.34 -10.29 -12.98
N LYS A 354 -11.65 -9.13 -12.39
CA LYS A 354 -12.16 -8.98 -11.03
C LYS A 354 -13.65 -8.65 -11.04
N ALA A 355 -14.39 -9.18 -10.07
CA ALA A 355 -15.77 -8.76 -9.81
C ALA A 355 -15.79 -7.28 -9.41
N THR A 356 -16.60 -6.46 -10.09
CA THR A 356 -16.65 -5.03 -9.77
C THR A 356 -17.36 -4.73 -8.46
N GLY A 357 -18.16 -5.65 -7.90
CA GLY A 357 -18.85 -5.46 -6.63
C GLY A 357 -19.13 -6.78 -5.93
N ASP A 358 -19.47 -6.73 -4.64
CA ASP A 358 -19.98 -7.89 -3.89
C ASP A 358 -21.26 -8.40 -4.54
N GLY A 359 -21.45 -9.72 -4.64
CA GLY A 359 -22.65 -10.25 -5.24
C GLY A 359 -22.69 -11.77 -5.35
N LYS A 360 -23.72 -12.27 -6.02
CA LYS A 360 -23.95 -13.68 -6.30
C LYS A 360 -23.79 -13.94 -7.80
N VAL A 361 -22.97 -14.92 -8.16
CA VAL A 361 -22.82 -15.37 -9.55
C VAL A 361 -24.12 -16.05 -9.96
N ILE A 362 -24.86 -15.46 -10.90
CA ILE A 362 -26.08 -16.04 -11.43
C ILE A 362 -25.82 -16.87 -12.69
N LEU A 363 -24.68 -16.65 -13.34
CA LEU A 363 -24.20 -17.46 -14.45
C LEU A 363 -22.67 -17.50 -14.44
N ALA A 364 -22.09 -18.70 -14.52
CA ALA A 364 -20.73 -18.93 -14.97
C ALA A 364 -20.76 -20.02 -16.03
N GLY A 365 -20.63 -19.66 -17.30
CA GLY A 365 -20.79 -20.61 -18.40
C GLY A 365 -20.74 -19.94 -19.77
N ARG A 366 -21.06 -20.69 -20.82
CA ARG A 366 -21.03 -20.19 -22.21
C ARG A 366 -22.36 -19.52 -22.55
N ARG A 367 -22.34 -18.30 -23.10
CA ARG A 367 -23.53 -17.51 -23.44
C ARG A 367 -23.43 -16.89 -24.83
N GLY A 368 -23.76 -17.66 -25.86
CA GLY A 368 -23.86 -17.18 -27.24
C GLY A 368 -22.66 -16.36 -27.69
N GLY A 369 -22.91 -15.15 -28.22
CA GLY A 369 -21.89 -14.22 -28.69
C GLY A 369 -20.92 -13.72 -27.61
N TYR A 370 -21.29 -13.75 -26.32
CA TYR A 370 -20.37 -13.39 -25.24
C TYR A 370 -19.33 -14.48 -24.96
N GLY A 371 -19.45 -15.69 -25.51
CA GLY A 371 -18.52 -16.78 -25.21
C GLY A 371 -18.60 -17.20 -23.76
N ASN A 372 -17.46 -17.51 -23.13
CA ASN A 372 -17.43 -17.80 -21.69
C ASN A 372 -17.71 -16.50 -20.92
N THR A 373 -18.72 -16.57 -20.07
CA THR A 373 -19.34 -15.41 -19.46
C THR A 373 -19.60 -15.65 -17.98
N VAL A 374 -19.28 -14.65 -17.17
CA VAL A 374 -19.75 -14.55 -15.78
C VAL A 374 -20.80 -13.43 -15.70
N ILE A 375 -21.88 -13.68 -14.98
CA ILE A 375 -22.88 -12.66 -14.64
C ILE A 375 -23.08 -12.66 -13.14
N ILE A 376 -22.96 -11.47 -12.55
CA ILE A 376 -23.07 -11.28 -11.10
C ILE A 376 -24.27 -10.38 -10.83
N GLN A 377 -25.13 -10.83 -9.93
CA GLN A 377 -26.21 -10.04 -9.35
C GLN A 377 -25.71 -9.39 -8.05
N HIS A 378 -25.89 -8.08 -7.93
CA HIS A 378 -25.45 -7.28 -6.79
C HIS A 378 -26.67 -6.65 -6.12
N GLY A 379 -27.12 -7.25 -5.02
CA GLY A 379 -28.41 -6.92 -4.42
C GLY A 379 -29.57 -7.11 -5.41
N GLU A 380 -30.61 -6.29 -5.29
CA GLU A 380 -31.80 -6.37 -6.14
C GLU A 380 -31.67 -5.53 -7.42
N THR A 381 -30.94 -4.43 -7.35
CA THR A 381 -30.92 -3.37 -8.37
C THR A 381 -29.91 -3.60 -9.48
N TYR A 382 -28.73 -4.15 -9.16
CA TYR A 382 -27.57 -4.08 -10.05
C TYR A 382 -27.14 -5.44 -10.58
N ARG A 383 -26.68 -5.46 -11.84
CA ARG A 383 -26.11 -6.66 -12.45
C ARG A 383 -24.92 -6.29 -13.32
N THR A 384 -23.87 -7.13 -13.27
CA THR A 384 -22.70 -6.98 -14.15
C THR A 384 -22.47 -8.24 -14.97
N LEU A 385 -21.98 -8.07 -16.19
CA LEU A 385 -21.63 -9.14 -17.11
C LEU A 385 -20.17 -9.00 -17.54
N TYR A 386 -19.47 -10.12 -17.62
CA TYR A 386 -18.07 -10.24 -18.05
C TYR A 386 -17.99 -11.29 -19.14
N GLY A 387 -17.81 -10.85 -20.38
CA GLY A 387 -17.78 -11.71 -21.57
C GLY A 387 -16.36 -11.96 -22.10
N HIS A 388 -16.30 -12.85 -23.10
CA HIS A 388 -15.13 -13.25 -23.88
C HIS A 388 -14.00 -13.89 -23.08
N MET A 389 -14.30 -14.42 -21.90
CA MET A 389 -13.30 -14.99 -21.00
C MET A 389 -12.63 -16.22 -21.61
N GLN A 390 -11.37 -16.50 -21.28
CA GLN A 390 -10.75 -17.78 -21.68
C GLN A 390 -11.14 -18.92 -20.73
N GLY A 391 -11.41 -18.59 -19.47
CA GLY A 391 -11.79 -19.54 -18.42
C GLY A 391 -12.15 -18.82 -17.13
N PHE A 392 -12.74 -19.57 -16.21
CA PHE A 392 -13.18 -19.08 -14.90
C PHE A 392 -12.11 -19.33 -13.84
N ALA A 393 -12.09 -18.49 -12.80
CA ALA A 393 -11.21 -18.73 -11.66
C ALA A 393 -11.73 -19.90 -10.81
N LYS A 394 -10.84 -20.50 -10.00
CA LYS A 394 -11.20 -21.62 -9.14
C LYS A 394 -12.33 -21.23 -8.18
N GLY A 395 -13.36 -22.08 -8.09
CA GLY A 395 -14.51 -21.86 -7.21
C GLY A 395 -15.60 -20.95 -7.77
N ILE A 396 -15.41 -20.37 -8.96
CA ILE A 396 -16.41 -19.54 -9.63
C ILE A 396 -17.36 -20.41 -10.42
N GLN A 397 -18.58 -20.54 -9.91
CA GLN A 397 -19.67 -21.29 -10.51
C GLN A 397 -21.01 -20.59 -10.26
N SER A 398 -22.04 -20.91 -11.05
CA SER A 398 -23.40 -20.42 -10.79
C SER A 398 -23.82 -20.75 -9.35
N GLY A 399 -24.34 -19.75 -8.64
CA GLY A 399 -24.72 -19.83 -7.23
C GLY A 399 -23.64 -19.38 -6.24
N SER A 400 -22.37 -19.29 -6.64
CA SER A 400 -21.29 -18.85 -5.75
C SER A 400 -21.40 -17.36 -5.38
N ASN A 401 -21.00 -17.01 -4.15
CA ASN A 401 -20.84 -15.62 -3.74
C ASN A 401 -19.44 -15.12 -4.09
N VAL A 402 -19.35 -13.87 -4.50
CA VAL A 402 -18.10 -13.20 -4.84
C VAL A 402 -17.98 -11.87 -4.13
N LYS A 403 -16.75 -11.50 -3.78
CA LYS A 403 -16.41 -10.21 -3.21
C LYS A 403 -15.94 -9.24 -4.29
N GLN A 404 -16.19 -7.95 -4.08
CA GLN A 404 -15.59 -6.88 -4.87
C GLN A 404 -14.08 -7.08 -4.94
N GLY A 405 -13.51 -7.01 -6.14
CA GLY A 405 -12.09 -7.23 -6.40
C GLY A 405 -11.66 -8.70 -6.49
N GLN A 406 -12.52 -9.66 -6.17
CA GLN A 406 -12.22 -11.09 -6.31
C GLN A 406 -12.03 -11.46 -7.79
N VAL A 407 -10.97 -12.21 -8.09
CA VAL A 407 -10.75 -12.73 -9.45
C VAL A 407 -11.83 -13.75 -9.79
N ILE A 408 -12.59 -13.47 -10.86
CA ILE A 408 -13.69 -14.30 -11.34
C ILE A 408 -13.31 -15.14 -12.58
N GLY A 409 -12.22 -14.78 -13.24
CA GLY A 409 -11.64 -15.53 -14.34
C GLY A 409 -10.65 -14.67 -15.11
N TYR A 410 -10.45 -14.99 -16.39
CA TYR A 410 -9.32 -14.47 -17.14
C TYR A 410 -9.71 -14.02 -18.55
N ILE A 411 -9.09 -12.94 -19.02
CA ILE A 411 -9.30 -12.40 -20.37
C ILE A 411 -9.03 -13.48 -21.41
N GLY A 412 -9.91 -13.55 -22.41
CA GLY A 412 -9.77 -14.42 -23.55
C GLY A 412 -10.24 -13.75 -24.84
N THR A 413 -10.70 -14.59 -25.77
CA THR A 413 -11.27 -14.15 -27.05
C THR A 413 -12.40 -15.09 -27.48
N THR A 414 -13.12 -15.67 -26.51
CA THR A 414 -14.18 -16.65 -26.80
C THR A 414 -15.46 -15.95 -27.28
N GLY A 415 -16.31 -16.68 -28.01
CA GLY A 415 -17.51 -16.10 -28.61
C GLY A 415 -17.19 -15.19 -29.79
N LEU A 416 -18.00 -14.15 -29.98
CA LEU A 416 -17.84 -13.18 -31.06
C LEU A 416 -16.89 -12.06 -30.61
N SER A 417 -15.59 -12.32 -30.74
CA SER A 417 -14.52 -11.38 -30.36
C SER A 417 -13.45 -11.30 -31.46
N THR A 418 -12.97 -10.10 -31.75
CA THR A 418 -11.90 -9.86 -32.75
C THR A 418 -10.50 -9.95 -32.17
N GLY A 419 -10.36 -9.99 -30.84
CA GLY A 419 -9.06 -10.04 -30.18
C GLY A 419 -9.17 -10.03 -28.66
N PRO A 420 -8.05 -10.18 -27.92
CA PRO A 420 -8.08 -10.30 -26.47
C PRO A 420 -8.65 -9.06 -25.76
N HIS A 421 -9.81 -9.23 -25.13
CA HIS A 421 -10.46 -8.22 -24.28
C HIS A 421 -11.49 -8.88 -23.35
N VAL A 422 -11.93 -8.15 -22.32
CA VAL A 422 -13.17 -8.45 -21.60
C VAL A 422 -14.25 -7.47 -22.03
N HIS A 423 -15.42 -7.99 -22.38
CA HIS A 423 -16.62 -7.17 -22.58
C HIS A 423 -17.35 -7.04 -21.24
N TYR A 424 -17.46 -5.81 -20.74
CA TYR A 424 -18.03 -5.51 -19.43
C TYR A 424 -19.33 -4.73 -19.58
N GLU A 425 -20.43 -5.27 -19.04
CA GLU A 425 -21.70 -4.55 -18.99
C GLU A 425 -22.11 -4.24 -17.56
N PHE A 426 -22.78 -3.10 -17.37
CA PHE A 426 -23.39 -2.71 -16.11
C PHE A 426 -24.88 -2.44 -16.34
N GLN A 427 -25.72 -3.03 -15.51
CA GLN A 427 -27.17 -2.89 -15.57
C GLN A 427 -27.73 -2.34 -14.26
N VAL A 428 -28.66 -1.40 -14.36
CA VAL A 428 -29.43 -0.83 -13.24
C VAL A 428 -30.89 -1.12 -13.51
N ASN A 429 -31.57 -1.84 -12.61
CA ASN A 429 -32.96 -2.27 -12.78
C ASN A 429 -33.21 -2.97 -14.13
N GLY A 430 -32.25 -3.79 -14.57
CA GLY A 430 -32.31 -4.52 -15.84
C GLY A 430 -31.99 -3.71 -17.11
N VAL A 431 -31.73 -2.41 -17.00
CA VAL A 431 -31.36 -1.54 -18.13
C VAL A 431 -29.85 -1.39 -18.20
N HIS A 432 -29.26 -1.63 -19.38
CA HIS A 432 -27.83 -1.40 -19.60
C HIS A 432 -27.52 0.09 -19.60
N VAL A 433 -26.50 0.49 -18.84
CA VAL A 433 -26.07 1.87 -18.70
C VAL A 433 -24.57 1.97 -18.96
N ASP A 434 -24.10 3.17 -19.31
CA ASP A 434 -22.66 3.44 -19.42
C ASP A 434 -22.01 3.33 -18.03
N PRO A 435 -21.13 2.33 -17.78
CA PRO A 435 -20.49 2.15 -16.49
C PRO A 435 -19.60 3.33 -16.05
N LEU A 436 -19.05 4.11 -17.00
CA LEU A 436 -18.17 5.25 -16.67
C LEU A 436 -18.94 6.50 -16.26
N GLY A 437 -20.17 6.64 -16.77
CA GLY A 437 -21.03 7.80 -16.49
C GLY A 437 -21.86 7.67 -15.20
N GLN A 438 -21.90 6.49 -14.57
CA GLN A 438 -22.76 6.28 -13.40
C GLN A 438 -22.14 6.78 -12.09
N LYS A 439 -22.96 7.45 -11.27
CA LYS A 439 -22.69 7.64 -9.85
C LYS A 439 -22.91 6.29 -9.14
N LEU A 440 -21.82 5.68 -8.71
CA LEU A 440 -21.86 4.38 -8.03
C LEU A 440 -22.37 4.56 -6.58
N PRO A 441 -23.30 3.73 -6.11
CA PRO A 441 -23.77 3.80 -4.73
C PRO A 441 -22.68 3.38 -3.74
N MET A 442 -22.85 3.77 -2.47
CA MET A 442 -22.09 3.19 -1.37
C MET A 442 -22.46 1.70 -1.21
N ALA A 443 -21.53 0.90 -0.70
CA ALA A 443 -21.84 -0.47 -0.35
C ALA A 443 -22.84 -0.52 0.81
N ASP A 444 -23.41 -1.71 1.03
CA ASP A 444 -24.44 -1.88 2.05
C ASP A 444 -23.94 -1.43 3.44
N PRO A 445 -24.78 -0.70 4.19
CA PRO A 445 -24.48 -0.36 5.58
C PRO A 445 -24.45 -1.63 6.43
N ILE A 446 -24.08 -1.48 7.70
CA ILE A 446 -24.12 -2.57 8.66
C ILE A 446 -25.52 -3.17 8.71
N ALA A 447 -25.59 -4.49 8.55
CA ALA A 447 -26.84 -5.22 8.64
C ALA A 447 -27.54 -4.92 9.98
N LYS A 448 -28.87 -4.77 9.96
CA LYS A 448 -29.66 -4.45 11.16
C LYS A 448 -29.36 -5.40 12.33
N SER A 449 -29.13 -6.68 12.04
CA SER A 449 -28.79 -7.72 13.02
C SER A 449 -27.40 -7.57 13.65
N GLU A 450 -26.48 -6.86 13.00
CA GLU A 450 -25.11 -6.63 13.48
C GLU A 450 -24.97 -5.25 14.16
N LYS A 451 -25.97 -4.36 14.04
CA LYS A 451 -25.89 -2.97 14.51
C LYS A 451 -25.54 -2.85 15.99
N GLN A 452 -26.17 -3.64 16.86
CA GLN A 452 -25.89 -3.59 18.30
C GLN A 452 -24.43 -3.97 18.60
N ARG A 453 -23.93 -5.03 17.98
CA ARG A 453 -22.55 -5.49 18.16
C ARG A 453 -21.56 -4.48 17.60
N PHE A 454 -21.87 -3.88 16.44
CA PHE A 454 -21.06 -2.80 15.91
C PHE A 454 -20.95 -1.65 16.90
N MET A 455 -22.06 -1.17 17.48
CA MET A 455 -22.01 -0.06 18.45
C MET A 455 -21.19 -0.42 19.69
N GLN A 456 -21.32 -1.65 20.19
CA GLN A 456 -20.54 -2.14 21.33
C GLN A 456 -19.02 -2.16 21.06
N GLU A 457 -18.61 -2.49 19.83
CA GLU A 457 -17.19 -2.51 19.43
C GLU A 457 -16.67 -1.12 19.02
N SER A 458 -17.51 -0.27 18.42
CA SER A 458 -17.10 1.01 17.84
C SER A 458 -17.10 2.17 18.84
N GLN A 459 -18.05 2.22 19.77
CA GLN A 459 -18.15 3.31 20.74
C GLN A 459 -16.89 3.48 21.60
N PRO A 460 -16.27 2.41 22.14
CA PRO A 460 -15.03 2.55 22.91
C PRO A 460 -13.86 3.09 22.08
N LEU A 461 -13.78 2.72 20.80
CA LEU A 461 -12.75 3.23 19.89
C LEU A 461 -12.93 4.72 19.60
N MET A 462 -14.18 5.17 19.40
CA MET A 462 -14.48 6.59 19.19
C MET A 462 -14.23 7.41 20.46
N ALA A 463 -14.69 6.94 21.62
CA ALA A 463 -14.46 7.62 22.89
C ALA A 463 -12.96 7.73 23.21
N ARG A 464 -12.18 6.67 22.95
CA ARG A 464 -10.72 6.71 23.09
C ARG A 464 -10.08 7.75 22.18
N MET A 465 -10.54 7.87 20.93
CA MET A 465 -10.01 8.86 20.00
C MET A 465 -10.20 10.28 20.52
N ASP A 466 -11.38 10.58 21.07
CA ASP A 466 -11.67 11.89 21.65
C ASP A 466 -10.80 12.18 22.89
N GLN A 467 -10.60 11.18 23.76
CA GLN A 467 -9.74 11.29 24.95
C GLN A 467 -8.26 11.51 24.60
N GLU A 468 -7.72 10.72 23.66
CA GLU A 468 -6.32 10.79 23.25
C GLU A 468 -6.02 12.14 22.59
N LYS A 469 -6.93 12.62 21.73
CA LYS A 469 -6.82 13.95 21.12
C LYS A 469 -6.80 15.07 22.14
N ALA A 470 -7.72 15.05 23.11
CA ALA A 470 -7.76 16.04 24.19
C ALA A 470 -6.47 16.04 25.02
N THR A 471 -5.94 14.85 25.30
CA THR A 471 -4.68 14.67 26.06
C THR A 471 -3.49 15.25 25.30
N MET A 472 -3.38 15.00 23.99
CA MET A 472 -2.28 15.54 23.19
C MET A 472 -2.36 17.06 22.99
N LEU A 473 -3.56 17.60 22.80
CA LEU A 473 -3.77 19.06 22.72
C LEU A 473 -3.44 19.76 24.04
N ALA A 474 -3.60 19.07 25.18
CA ALA A 474 -3.20 19.59 26.49
C ALA A 474 -1.68 19.52 26.70
N SER A 475 -1.00 18.46 26.24
CA SER A 475 0.45 18.31 26.39
C SER A 475 1.25 19.23 25.46
N SER A 476 0.72 19.56 24.29
CA SER A 476 1.35 20.48 23.31
C SER A 476 1.23 21.97 23.67
N LYS A 477 0.43 22.32 24.68
CA LYS A 477 0.27 23.69 25.19
C LYS A 477 1.20 24.03 26.38
N ARG A 478 1.95 23.05 26.88
CA ARG A 478 3.03 23.24 27.85
C ARG A 478 4.35 23.33 27.11
#